data_AF-A0A284SA75-F1
#
_entry.id   AF-A0A284SA75-F1
#
_cell.length_a   1.000
_cell.length_b   1.000
_cell.length_c   1.000
_cell.angle_alpha   90.00
_cell.angle_beta   90.00
_cell.angle_gamma   90.00
#
_symmetry.space_group_name_H-M   'P 1'
#
loop_
_entity.id
_entity.type
_entity.pdbx_description
1 polymer ?
#
loop_
_entity_poly.entity_id
_entity_poly.type
_entity_poly.pdbx_seq_one_letter_code
_entity_poly.pdbx_strand_id
1 'polypeptide(L)'
;MLLPPPNACSFMVDWNNTTPKTPTIPAIPSYGDDAVVFQAARAATRIFEAQGYTFAIFGSLACYLYGSRRVPNDVDIVISSYTCDPEEIKVLLVAANPALFYLVRSKSPQPPWNVLWYCDIDDREMKKVKVDILRAGTLQLSKIFSETIVEKQGLPVVPMSVLLLHKLKGWKDNMDSTEWRHQRKYSSDPSDVHSLLGIIINGISKQERENSKDWKSFAPERFDDAFKDDTEHRISIFCSRFPECRNLWSFLGW
;
A
#
# COMPACT_ATOMS: atom_id res chain seq x y z
N MET A 1 35.08 -4.11 -3.73
CA MET A 1 34.79 -4.37 -5.15
C MET A 1 33.28 -4.32 -5.31
N LEU A 2 32.75 -3.14 -5.69
CA LEU A 2 31.32 -2.88 -5.80
C LEU A 2 30.81 -3.58 -7.07
N LEU A 3 29.80 -4.43 -6.94
CA LEU A 3 29.07 -4.97 -8.08
C LEU A 3 28.48 -3.80 -8.89
N PRO A 4 28.54 -3.84 -10.24
CA PRO A 4 27.92 -2.82 -11.06
C PRO A 4 26.41 -2.81 -10.82
N PRO A 5 25.74 -1.65 -10.90
CA PRO A 5 24.30 -1.58 -10.74
C PRO A 5 23.64 -2.47 -11.81
N PRO A 6 22.64 -3.29 -11.46
CA PRO A 6 21.86 -4.02 -12.46
C PRO A 6 21.23 -2.98 -13.39
N ASN A 7 21.41 -3.21 -14.70
CA ASN A 7 20.92 -2.38 -15.81
C ASN A 7 19.71 -1.54 -15.41
N ALA A 8 19.90 -0.21 -15.36
CA ALA A 8 18.82 0.74 -15.18
C ALA A 8 17.74 0.39 -16.20
N CYS A 9 16.59 -0.12 -15.72
CA CYS A 9 15.40 -0.15 -16.53
C CYS A 9 15.21 1.28 -17.03
N SER A 10 15.18 1.46 -18.35
CA SER A 10 14.90 2.75 -18.97
C SER A 10 13.48 3.16 -18.56
N PHE A 11 13.37 3.94 -17.49
CA PHE A 11 12.14 4.58 -17.06
C PHE A 11 11.97 5.91 -17.81
N MET A 12 12.18 5.91 -19.13
CA MET A 12 11.91 7.10 -19.96
C MET A 12 10.42 7.13 -20.32
N VAL A 13 9.62 7.79 -19.47
CA VAL A 13 8.39 8.43 -19.94
C VAL A 13 8.73 9.91 -20.12
N ASP A 14 8.88 10.34 -21.38
CA ASP A 14 9.09 11.74 -21.73
C ASP A 14 7.89 12.60 -21.30
N TRP A 15 8.04 13.23 -20.16
CA TRP A 15 7.01 14.09 -19.56
C TRP A 15 6.85 15.43 -20.26
N ASN A 16 7.84 15.86 -21.04
CA ASN A 16 7.85 17.18 -21.67
C ASN A 16 6.95 17.30 -22.91
N ASN A 17 6.39 16.19 -23.41
CA ASN A 17 5.62 16.20 -24.67
C ASN A 17 4.27 15.47 -24.63
N THR A 18 3.75 15.15 -23.45
CA THR A 18 2.42 14.54 -23.35
C THR A 18 1.50 15.46 -22.57
N THR A 19 0.48 16.03 -23.23
CA THR A 19 -0.69 16.58 -22.54
C THR A 19 -1.11 15.64 -21.41
N PRO A 20 -1.30 16.12 -20.16
CA PRO A 20 -1.58 15.25 -19.03
C PRO A 20 -2.93 14.57 -19.26
N LYS A 21 -2.89 13.35 -19.79
CA LYS A 21 -4.03 12.45 -19.73
C LYS A 21 -4.14 12.08 -18.27
N THR A 22 -5.22 12.52 -17.62
CA THR A 22 -5.59 12.03 -16.29
C THR A 22 -5.45 10.51 -16.31
N PRO A 23 -4.64 9.91 -15.41
CA PRO A 23 -4.54 8.47 -15.33
C PRO A 23 -5.94 7.92 -15.16
N THR A 24 -6.44 7.19 -16.16
CA THR A 24 -7.71 6.49 -16.04
C THR A 24 -7.55 5.50 -14.91
N ILE A 25 -8.25 5.72 -13.79
CA ILE A 25 -8.26 4.77 -12.67
C ILE A 25 -8.68 3.42 -13.26
N PRO A 26 -7.90 2.35 -13.06
CA PRO A 26 -8.26 1.03 -13.55
C PRO A 26 -9.64 0.63 -13.00
N ALA A 27 -10.51 0.16 -13.88
CA ALA A 27 -11.78 -0.43 -13.47
C ALA A 27 -11.49 -1.67 -12.62
N ILE A 28 -12.17 -1.80 -11.48
CA ILE A 28 -12.11 -3.02 -10.68
C ILE A 28 -12.56 -4.20 -11.56
N PRO A 29 -11.72 -5.25 -11.73
CA PRO A 29 -12.12 -6.46 -12.41
C PRO A 29 -13.39 -7.04 -11.76
N SER A 30 -14.43 -7.24 -12.55
CA SER A 30 -15.69 -7.83 -12.09
C SER A 30 -15.65 -9.37 -12.08
N TYR A 31 -14.66 -9.96 -12.75
CA TYR A 31 -14.48 -11.40 -12.90
C TYR A 31 -12.99 -11.73 -13.09
N GLY A 32 -12.61 -12.99 -12.88
CA GLY A 32 -11.23 -13.45 -13.04
C GLY A 32 -10.47 -13.55 -11.72
N ASP A 33 -9.18 -13.92 -11.77
CA ASP A 33 -8.37 -14.15 -10.57
C ASP A 33 -8.17 -12.87 -9.76
N ASP A 34 -8.12 -11.74 -10.46
CA ASP A 34 -7.89 -10.43 -9.86
C ASP A 34 -9.12 -9.89 -9.12
N ALA A 35 -10.32 -10.35 -9.48
CA ALA A 35 -11.58 -9.90 -8.87
C ALA A 35 -11.70 -10.30 -7.39
N VAL A 36 -11.12 -11.46 -7.01
CA VAL A 36 -11.22 -12.00 -5.64
C VAL A 36 -10.59 -11.07 -4.61
N VAL A 37 -9.55 -10.31 -4.99
CA VAL A 37 -8.90 -9.31 -4.13
C VAL A 37 -9.86 -8.18 -3.76
N PHE A 38 -10.63 -7.69 -4.73
CA PHE A 38 -11.59 -6.62 -4.51
C PHE A 38 -12.84 -7.10 -3.79
N GLN A 39 -13.28 -8.33 -4.04
CA GLN A 39 -14.36 -8.96 -3.28
C GLN A 39 -13.97 -9.13 -1.81
N ALA A 40 -12.77 -9.63 -1.53
CA ALA A 40 -12.22 -9.74 -0.18
C ALA A 40 -12.19 -8.38 0.54
N ALA A 41 -11.69 -7.35 -0.15
CA ALA A 41 -11.66 -5.99 0.38
C ALA A 41 -13.05 -5.44 0.70
N ARG A 42 -14.03 -5.63 -0.21
CA ARG A 42 -15.43 -5.21 0.01
C ARG A 42 -16.08 -5.98 1.17
N ALA A 43 -15.85 -7.28 1.27
CA ALA A 43 -16.38 -8.11 2.34
C ALA A 43 -15.83 -7.69 3.70
N ALA A 44 -14.52 -7.50 3.81
CA ALA A 44 -13.89 -7.02 5.04
C ALA A 44 -14.36 -5.60 5.41
N THR A 45 -14.46 -4.70 4.42
CA THR A 45 -14.95 -3.32 4.61
C THR A 45 -16.33 -3.31 5.24
N ARG A 46 -17.29 -4.08 4.68
CA ARG A 46 -18.65 -4.16 5.23
C ARG A 46 -18.69 -4.67 6.67
N ILE A 47 -17.87 -5.68 6.99
CA ILE A 47 -17.80 -6.23 8.34
C ILE A 47 -17.26 -5.18 9.31
N PHE A 48 -16.17 -4.49 8.96
CA PHE A 48 -15.56 -3.48 9.81
C PHE A 48 -16.45 -2.25 10.01
N GLU A 49 -17.13 -1.79 8.97
CA GLU A 49 -18.13 -0.71 9.07
C GLU A 49 -19.27 -1.09 10.01
N ALA A 50 -19.81 -2.31 9.87
CA ALA A 50 -20.89 -2.80 10.73
C ALA A 50 -20.47 -2.93 12.21
N GLN A 51 -19.18 -3.16 12.46
CA GLN A 51 -18.60 -3.28 13.81
C GLN A 51 -18.02 -1.95 14.34
N GLY A 52 -18.13 -0.85 13.57
CA GLY A 52 -17.68 0.48 13.98
C GLY A 52 -16.16 0.66 14.05
N TYR A 53 -15.38 -0.17 13.35
CA TYR A 53 -13.93 0.02 13.27
C TYR A 53 -13.58 1.20 12.37
N THR A 54 -12.57 1.97 12.75
CA THR A 54 -11.87 2.88 11.85
C THR A 54 -10.71 2.13 11.21
N PHE A 55 -10.68 2.04 9.88
CA PHE A 55 -9.69 1.27 9.12
C PHE A 55 -9.50 1.85 7.73
N ALA A 56 -8.41 1.50 7.06
CA ALA A 56 -8.24 1.79 5.65
C ALA A 56 -7.41 0.72 4.94
N ILE A 57 -7.67 0.56 3.65
CA ILE A 57 -6.88 -0.27 2.74
C ILE A 57 -5.53 0.40 2.50
N PHE A 58 -4.50 -0.44 2.53
CA PHE A 58 -3.11 -0.08 2.37
C PHE A 58 -2.45 -0.90 1.26
N GLY A 59 -1.14 -0.73 1.06
CA GLY A 59 -0.33 -1.63 0.27
C GLY A 59 -0.65 -1.61 -1.23
N SER A 60 -0.56 -2.78 -1.86
CA SER A 60 -0.62 -2.88 -3.32
C SER A 60 -2.01 -2.60 -3.89
N LEU A 61 -3.06 -3.04 -3.20
CA LEU A 61 -4.45 -2.74 -3.56
C LEU A 61 -4.73 -1.24 -3.50
N ALA A 62 -4.26 -0.56 -2.46
CA ALA A 62 -4.39 0.88 -2.36
C ALA A 62 -3.71 1.61 -3.54
N CYS A 63 -2.49 1.18 -3.91
CA CYS A 63 -1.78 1.73 -5.08
C CYS A 63 -2.60 1.56 -6.37
N TYR A 64 -3.23 0.39 -6.56
CA TYR A 64 -4.08 0.13 -7.72
C TYR A 64 -5.30 1.04 -7.75
N LEU A 65 -6.01 1.19 -6.62
CA LEU A 65 -7.18 2.06 -6.49
C LEU A 65 -6.88 3.53 -6.79
N TYR A 66 -5.63 3.94 -6.59
CA TYR A 66 -5.14 5.27 -6.94
C TYR A 66 -4.71 5.43 -8.41
N GLY A 67 -4.58 4.35 -9.17
CA GLY A 67 -4.22 4.40 -10.59
C GLY A 67 -2.98 3.61 -10.97
N SER A 68 -2.33 2.90 -10.05
CA SER A 68 -1.23 2.00 -10.42
C SER A 68 -1.77 0.85 -11.28
N ARG A 69 -1.02 0.50 -12.33
CA ARG A 69 -1.40 -0.60 -13.23
C ARG A 69 -1.08 -1.98 -12.67
N ARG A 70 -0.30 -2.05 -11.59
CA ARG A 70 0.12 -3.31 -10.99
C ARG A 70 -1.05 -3.95 -10.26
N VAL A 71 -1.48 -5.12 -10.74
CA VAL A 71 -2.55 -5.88 -10.11
C VAL A 71 -2.13 -6.32 -8.68
N PRO A 72 -2.97 -6.11 -7.67
CA PRO A 72 -2.71 -6.55 -6.31
C PRO A 72 -2.89 -8.07 -6.17
N ASN A 73 -2.13 -8.70 -5.26
CA ASN A 73 -2.21 -10.16 -5.00
C ASN A 73 -2.72 -10.48 -3.59
N ASP A 74 -2.92 -9.45 -2.78
CA ASP A 74 -3.25 -9.48 -1.36
C ASP A 74 -4.05 -8.22 -1.00
N VAL A 75 -4.75 -8.30 0.14
CA VAL A 75 -5.46 -7.17 0.73
C VAL A 75 -4.76 -6.80 2.02
N ASP A 76 -4.10 -5.65 2.06
CA ASP A 76 -3.56 -5.07 3.30
C ASP A 76 -4.57 -4.10 3.90
N ILE A 77 -4.97 -4.31 5.16
CA ILE A 77 -5.88 -3.42 5.89
C ILE A 77 -5.23 -2.97 7.17
N VAL A 78 -5.18 -1.66 7.39
CA VAL A 78 -4.69 -1.08 8.65
C VAL A 78 -5.88 -0.69 9.51
N ILE A 79 -5.93 -1.22 10.73
CA ILE A 79 -6.89 -0.82 11.76
C ILE A 79 -6.31 0.37 12.52
N SER A 80 -7.11 1.43 12.66
CA SER A 80 -6.72 2.66 13.35
C SER A 80 -6.82 2.53 14.88
N SER A 81 -6.03 1.62 15.43
CA SER A 81 -5.91 1.40 16.86
C SER A 81 -4.49 0.94 17.19
N TYR A 82 -3.90 1.46 18.26
CA TYR A 82 -2.61 0.98 18.78
C TYR A 82 -2.74 -0.26 19.65
N THR A 83 -3.96 -0.55 20.13
CA THR A 83 -4.21 -1.61 21.11
C THR A 83 -4.96 -2.79 20.54
N CYS A 84 -5.46 -2.73 19.29
CA CYS A 84 -6.14 -3.88 18.70
C CYS A 84 -5.15 -5.03 18.48
N ASP A 85 -5.56 -6.27 18.75
CA ASP A 85 -4.78 -7.44 18.36
C ASP A 85 -5.18 -7.86 16.93
N PRO A 86 -4.25 -7.85 15.95
CA PRO A 86 -4.54 -8.36 14.61
C PRO A 86 -5.11 -9.78 14.59
N GLU A 87 -4.73 -10.67 15.51
CA GLU A 87 -5.27 -12.03 15.55
C GLU A 87 -6.75 -12.05 15.97
N GLU A 88 -7.16 -11.21 16.92
CA GLU A 88 -8.57 -11.04 17.30
C GLU A 88 -9.40 -10.49 16.14
N ILE A 89 -8.85 -9.52 15.39
CA ILE A 89 -9.51 -8.95 14.22
C ILE A 89 -9.70 -10.01 13.12
N LYS A 90 -8.72 -10.89 12.92
CA LYS A 90 -8.88 -12.00 11.96
C LYS A 90 -9.95 -12.98 12.41
N VAL A 91 -10.01 -13.31 13.71
CA VAL A 91 -11.08 -14.16 14.27
C VAL A 91 -12.45 -13.51 14.08
N LEU A 92 -12.56 -12.20 14.26
CA LEU A 92 -13.80 -11.45 14.01
C LEU A 92 -14.28 -11.59 12.56
N LEU A 93 -13.39 -11.47 11.57
CA LEU A 93 -13.75 -11.64 10.16
C LEU A 93 -14.26 -13.06 9.87
N VAL A 94 -13.61 -14.08 10.44
CA VAL A 94 -14.06 -15.48 10.32
C VAL A 94 -15.40 -15.70 11.01
N ALA A 95 -15.60 -15.16 12.21
CA ALA A 95 -16.86 -15.31 12.94
C ALA A 95 -18.03 -14.61 12.23
N ALA A 96 -17.78 -13.45 11.62
CA ALA A 96 -18.79 -12.68 10.89
C ALA A 96 -19.19 -13.36 9.57
N ASN A 97 -18.26 -14.05 8.89
CA ASN A 97 -18.58 -14.79 7.67
C ASN A 97 -17.63 -15.98 7.44
N PRO A 98 -17.89 -17.13 8.09
CA PRO A 98 -17.02 -18.30 8.02
C PRO A 98 -17.08 -19.04 6.67
N ALA A 99 -18.06 -18.72 5.81
CA ALA A 99 -18.13 -19.26 4.46
C ALA A 99 -17.09 -18.62 3.54
N LEU A 100 -16.70 -17.36 3.81
CA LEU A 100 -15.75 -16.61 2.99
C LEU A 100 -14.37 -16.48 3.64
N PHE A 101 -14.30 -16.38 4.97
CA PHE A 101 -13.04 -16.15 5.69
C PHE A 101 -12.62 -17.38 6.50
N TYR A 102 -11.33 -17.71 6.47
CA TYR A 102 -10.77 -18.80 7.26
C TYR A 102 -9.29 -18.56 7.62
N LEU A 103 -8.84 -19.20 8.70
CA LEU A 103 -7.47 -19.11 9.21
C LEU A 103 -6.64 -20.33 8.82
N VAL A 104 -5.40 -20.08 8.41
CA VAL A 104 -4.39 -21.12 8.18
C VAL A 104 -3.16 -20.80 9.01
N ARG A 105 -2.72 -21.75 9.84
CA ARG A 105 -1.51 -21.58 10.67
C ARG A 105 -0.26 -21.38 9.81
N SER A 106 0.56 -20.38 10.13
CA SER A 106 1.81 -20.12 9.41
C SER A 106 2.81 -21.27 9.58
N LYS A 107 3.62 -21.51 8.54
CA LYS A 107 4.68 -22.54 8.50
C LYS A 107 6.04 -22.04 9.02
N SER A 108 6.15 -20.76 9.38
CA SER A 108 7.41 -20.16 9.83
C SER A 108 7.80 -20.59 11.26
N PRO A 109 9.09 -20.53 11.63
CA PRO A 109 9.50 -20.70 13.03
C PRO A 109 8.87 -19.61 13.92
N GLN A 110 8.67 -19.94 15.19
CA GLN A 110 7.87 -19.22 16.18
C GLN A 110 8.09 -17.69 16.27
N PRO A 111 7.06 -16.93 16.72
CA PRO A 111 5.74 -17.40 17.14
C PRO A 111 4.83 -17.71 15.94
N PRO A 112 3.99 -18.76 16.02
CA PRO A 112 3.11 -19.15 14.93
C PRO A 112 1.92 -18.17 14.85
N TRP A 113 1.92 -17.29 13.86
CA TRP A 113 0.75 -16.46 13.52
C TRP A 113 -0.21 -17.20 12.59
N ASN A 114 -1.47 -16.76 12.54
CA ASN A 114 -2.43 -17.25 11.55
C ASN A 114 -2.45 -16.35 10.32
N VAL A 115 -2.47 -16.97 9.15
CA VAL A 115 -2.71 -16.30 7.88
C VAL A 115 -4.21 -16.32 7.63
N LEU A 116 -4.82 -15.14 7.49
CA LEU A 116 -6.22 -15.01 7.13
C LEU A 116 -6.35 -15.09 5.60
N TRP A 117 -7.28 -15.93 5.17
CA TRP A 117 -7.62 -16.10 3.77
C TRP A 117 -9.09 -15.74 3.55
N TYR A 118 -9.35 -15.09 2.42
CA TYR A 118 -10.67 -14.99 1.83
C TYR A 118 -10.78 -15.98 0.68
N CYS A 119 -11.92 -16.66 0.56
CA CYS A 119 -12.25 -17.56 -0.53
C CYS A 119 -13.58 -17.18 -1.15
N ASP A 120 -13.61 -17.12 -2.48
CA ASP A 120 -14.84 -17.07 -3.26
C ASP A 120 -14.93 -18.34 -4.10
N ILE A 121 -16.11 -18.96 -4.07
CA ILE A 121 -16.42 -20.16 -4.85
C ILE A 121 -17.38 -19.72 -5.94
N ASP A 122 -16.84 -19.56 -7.15
CA ASP A 122 -17.64 -19.44 -8.37
C ASP A 122 -17.86 -20.83 -8.98
N ASP A 123 -18.83 -20.96 -9.89
CA ASP A 123 -19.24 -22.19 -10.60
C ASP A 123 -18.09 -22.93 -11.32
N ARG A 124 -16.90 -22.31 -11.42
CA ARG A 124 -15.77 -22.80 -12.22
C ARG A 124 -14.53 -23.15 -11.38
N GLU A 125 -14.26 -22.43 -10.29
CA GLU A 125 -13.03 -22.62 -9.50
C GLU A 125 -13.10 -21.92 -8.13
N MET A 126 -12.42 -22.51 -7.14
CA MET A 126 -12.22 -21.90 -5.83
C MET A 126 -11.05 -20.91 -5.87
N LYS A 127 -11.34 -19.62 -5.71
CA LYS A 127 -10.31 -18.56 -5.70
C LYS A 127 -10.07 -18.08 -4.29
N LYS A 128 -8.80 -17.80 -3.96
CA LYS A 128 -8.42 -17.35 -2.63
C LYS A 128 -7.37 -16.26 -2.65
N VAL A 129 -7.48 -15.36 -1.69
CA VAL A 129 -6.54 -14.25 -1.49
C VAL A 129 -6.22 -14.10 -0.01
N LYS A 130 -4.99 -13.66 0.27
CA LYS A 130 -4.58 -13.33 1.64
C LYS A 130 -5.12 -11.97 2.04
N VAL A 131 -5.57 -11.87 3.28
CA VAL A 131 -5.98 -10.62 3.89
C VAL A 131 -5.07 -10.37 5.09
N ASP A 132 -4.18 -9.40 4.95
CA ASP A 132 -3.22 -9.02 5.99
C ASP A 132 -3.80 -7.87 6.82
N ILE A 133 -3.97 -8.14 8.12
CA ILE A 133 -4.45 -7.16 9.09
C ILE A 133 -3.25 -6.54 9.80
N LEU A 134 -3.14 -5.22 9.69
CA LEU A 134 -2.09 -4.42 10.26
C LEU A 134 -2.67 -3.52 11.36
N ARG A 135 -1.89 -3.33 12.42
CA ARG A 135 -2.20 -2.42 13.52
C ARG A 135 -1.42 -1.12 13.33
N ALA A 136 -1.94 0.00 13.84
CA ALA A 136 -1.12 1.20 14.01
C ALA A 136 0.14 0.88 14.86
N GLY A 137 1.27 1.44 14.47
CA GLY A 137 2.61 1.15 15.02
C GLY A 137 3.30 -0.05 14.37
N THR A 138 2.57 -0.99 13.76
CA THR A 138 3.19 -2.07 12.99
C THR A 138 3.83 -1.49 11.74
N LEU A 139 5.07 -1.88 11.42
CA LEU A 139 5.85 -1.33 10.30
C LEU A 139 6.04 0.20 10.35
N GLN A 140 6.01 0.81 11.53
CA GLN A 140 6.01 2.27 11.72
C GLN A 140 4.80 2.96 11.07
N LEU A 141 3.70 2.23 10.84
CA LEU A 141 2.45 2.83 10.36
C LEU A 141 1.88 3.76 11.42
N SER A 142 1.58 4.99 11.04
CA SER A 142 0.88 5.91 11.92
C SER A 142 -0.58 5.49 12.11
N LYS A 143 -1.21 5.99 13.18
CA LYS A 143 -2.66 5.86 13.32
C LYS A 143 -3.33 6.61 12.15
N ILE A 144 -4.26 5.96 11.48
CA ILE A 144 -4.99 6.55 10.35
C ILE A 144 -6.23 7.24 10.91
N PHE A 145 -6.24 8.56 10.86
CA PHE A 145 -7.38 9.33 11.35
C PHE A 145 -8.47 9.36 10.29
N SER A 146 -9.72 9.25 10.71
CA SER A 146 -10.89 9.10 9.83
C SER A 146 -10.99 10.22 8.81
N GLU A 147 -10.62 11.43 9.20
CA GLU A 147 -10.63 12.65 8.37
C GLU A 147 -9.64 12.58 7.20
N THR A 148 -8.68 11.65 7.27
CA THR A 148 -7.66 11.46 6.24
C THR A 148 -7.88 10.22 5.40
N ILE A 149 -8.89 9.41 5.71
CA ILE A 149 -9.28 8.27 4.88
C ILE A 149 -9.87 8.81 3.58
N VAL A 150 -9.36 8.31 2.46
CA VAL A 150 -9.81 8.69 1.12
C VAL A 150 -10.67 7.57 0.58
N GLU A 151 -11.88 7.89 0.12
CA GLU A 151 -12.73 6.91 -0.53
C GLU A 151 -12.32 6.73 -2.00
N LYS A 152 -12.04 5.50 -2.42
CA LYS A 152 -11.79 5.13 -3.82
C LYS A 152 -12.64 3.95 -4.22
N GLN A 153 -13.50 4.15 -5.22
CA GLN A 153 -14.39 3.11 -5.76
C GLN A 153 -15.24 2.39 -4.70
N GLY A 154 -15.65 3.13 -3.66
CA GLY A 154 -16.42 2.63 -2.52
C GLY A 154 -15.60 1.82 -1.50
N LEU A 155 -14.30 2.06 -1.42
CA LEU A 155 -13.41 1.45 -0.42
C LEU A 155 -12.62 2.55 0.32
N PRO A 156 -12.45 2.45 1.66
CA PRO A 156 -11.62 3.38 2.42
C PRO A 156 -10.14 3.07 2.17
N VAL A 157 -9.38 4.07 1.76
CA VAL A 157 -7.95 3.94 1.43
C VAL A 157 -7.13 4.94 2.23
N VAL A 158 -5.92 4.56 2.64
CA VAL A 158 -4.99 5.50 3.27
C VAL A 158 -4.68 6.69 2.35
N PRO A 159 -4.25 7.84 2.90
CA PRO A 159 -3.71 8.92 2.10
C PRO A 159 -2.58 8.46 1.18
N MET A 160 -2.54 9.02 -0.02
CA MET A 160 -1.49 8.70 -0.99
C MET A 160 -0.08 9.02 -0.49
N SER A 161 0.09 10.08 0.31
CA SER A 161 1.37 10.39 0.98
C SER A 161 1.84 9.24 1.86
N VAL A 162 0.94 8.64 2.66
CA VAL A 162 1.26 7.47 3.50
C VAL A 162 1.71 6.29 2.63
N LEU A 163 1.02 5.99 1.52
CA LEU A 163 1.44 4.93 0.61
C LEU A 163 2.83 5.17 0.02
N LEU A 164 3.08 6.39 -0.46
CA LEU A 164 4.34 6.75 -1.08
C LEU A 164 5.51 6.57 -0.11
N LEU A 165 5.39 7.08 1.12
CA LEU A 165 6.43 6.99 2.13
C LEU A 165 6.68 5.53 2.55
N HIS A 166 5.63 4.73 2.70
CA HIS A 166 5.82 3.32 3.03
C HIS A 166 6.36 2.48 1.87
N LYS A 167 6.06 2.82 0.61
CA LYS A 167 6.69 2.18 -0.55
C LYS A 167 8.17 2.52 -0.62
N LEU A 168 8.55 3.76 -0.36
CA LEU A 168 9.93 4.17 -0.25
C LEU A 168 10.67 3.45 0.88
N LYS A 169 10.04 3.31 2.06
CA LYS A 169 10.57 2.50 3.16
C LYS A 169 10.77 1.05 2.75
N GLY A 170 9.74 0.42 2.18
CA GLY A 170 9.79 -0.97 1.71
C GLY A 170 10.91 -1.20 0.69
N TRP A 171 11.11 -0.27 -0.25
CA TRP A 171 12.23 -0.31 -1.18
C TRP A 171 13.59 -0.32 -0.48
N LYS A 172 13.78 0.56 0.52
CA LYS A 172 15.04 0.63 1.28
C LYS A 172 15.26 -0.61 2.14
N ASP A 173 14.24 -1.07 2.85
CA ASP A 173 14.30 -2.29 3.66
C ASP A 173 14.65 -3.51 2.78
N ASN A 174 14.04 -3.61 1.59
CA ASN A 174 14.32 -4.69 0.64
C ASN A 174 15.72 -4.59 0.03
N MET A 175 16.23 -3.37 -0.18
CA MET A 175 17.61 -3.14 -0.62
C MET A 175 18.62 -3.65 0.43
N ASP A 176 18.36 -3.43 1.70
CA ASP A 176 19.27 -3.80 2.79
C ASP A 176 19.15 -5.28 3.18
N SER A 177 18.08 -5.96 2.75
CA SER A 177 17.81 -7.33 3.14
C SER A 177 18.69 -8.34 2.39
N THR A 178 19.25 -9.28 3.15
CA THR A 178 19.95 -10.45 2.61
C THR A 178 19.00 -11.58 2.21
N GLU A 179 17.69 -11.45 2.50
CA GLU A 179 16.71 -12.49 2.19
C GLU A 179 16.27 -12.45 0.72
N TRP A 180 16.35 -13.60 0.04
CA TRP A 180 16.02 -13.74 -1.38
C TRP A 180 14.60 -13.26 -1.74
N ARG A 181 13.63 -13.38 -0.82
CA ARG A 181 12.24 -12.94 -1.03
C ARG A 181 12.14 -11.42 -1.11
N HIS A 182 12.96 -10.70 -0.34
CA HIS A 182 13.04 -9.25 -0.36
C HIS A 182 13.84 -8.76 -1.59
N GLN A 183 14.89 -9.49 -1.98
CA GLN A 183 15.64 -9.22 -3.21
C GLN A 183 14.79 -9.36 -4.49
N ARG A 184 13.79 -10.27 -4.51
CA ARG A 184 12.81 -10.34 -5.62
C ARG A 184 11.86 -9.14 -5.67
N LYS A 185 11.53 -8.51 -4.53
CA LYS A 185 10.68 -7.30 -4.48
C LYS A 185 11.45 -6.03 -4.85
N TYR A 186 12.76 -6.00 -4.58
CA TYR A 186 13.65 -4.89 -4.89
C TYR A 186 13.58 -4.41 -6.34
N SER A 187 13.36 -5.29 -7.33
CA SER A 187 13.26 -4.88 -8.74
C SER A 187 11.94 -4.17 -9.09
N SER A 188 10.86 -4.42 -8.34
CA SER A 188 9.53 -3.84 -8.58
C SER A 188 9.24 -2.58 -7.76
N ASP A 189 9.87 -2.43 -6.59
CA ASP A 189 9.56 -1.32 -5.68
C ASP A 189 9.92 0.08 -6.23
N PRO A 190 11.02 0.29 -6.99
CA PRO A 190 11.29 1.58 -7.63
C PRO A 190 10.19 1.99 -8.60
N SER A 191 9.65 1.03 -9.36
CA SER A 191 8.56 1.26 -10.30
C SER A 191 7.27 1.66 -9.58
N ASP A 192 6.99 1.08 -8.41
CA ASP A 192 5.84 1.45 -7.58
C ASP A 192 5.99 2.89 -7.06
N VAL A 193 7.16 3.25 -6.52
CA VAL A 193 7.45 4.62 -6.04
C VAL A 193 7.33 5.63 -7.19
N HIS A 194 7.95 5.35 -8.33
CA HIS A 194 7.88 6.21 -9.52
C HIS A 194 6.44 6.37 -10.03
N SER A 195 5.67 5.28 -10.07
CA SER A 195 4.26 5.31 -10.51
C SER A 195 3.41 6.16 -9.59
N LEU A 196 3.58 6.04 -8.26
CA LEU A 196 2.86 6.86 -7.28
C LEU A 196 3.21 8.34 -7.41
N LEU A 197 4.48 8.69 -7.59
CA LEU A 197 4.90 10.08 -7.85
C LEU A 197 4.22 10.65 -9.10
N GLY A 198 4.16 9.86 -10.19
CA GLY A 198 3.46 10.25 -11.40
C GLY A 198 1.97 10.48 -11.19
N ILE A 199 1.30 9.61 -10.42
CA ILE A 199 -0.13 9.73 -10.09
C ILE A 199 -0.39 10.99 -9.24
N ILE A 200 0.44 11.29 -8.26
CA ILE A 200 0.30 12.49 -7.41
C ILE A 200 0.30 13.77 -8.25
N ILE A 201 1.18 13.84 -9.25
CA ILE A 201 1.39 15.07 -10.00
C ILE A 201 0.35 15.22 -11.12
N ASN A 202 -0.06 14.11 -11.74
CA ASN A 202 -0.95 14.13 -12.91
C ASN A 202 -2.39 13.71 -12.67
N GLY A 203 -2.67 12.95 -11.61
CA GLY A 203 -3.88 12.12 -11.57
C GLY A 203 -4.79 12.27 -10.38
N ILE A 204 -4.33 12.88 -9.30
CA ILE A 204 -5.20 13.14 -8.14
C ILE A 204 -5.85 14.51 -8.23
N SER A 205 -7.00 14.64 -7.56
CA SER A 205 -7.71 15.91 -7.45
C SER A 205 -6.86 16.98 -6.77
N LYS A 206 -7.21 18.26 -6.96
CA LYS A 206 -6.50 19.37 -6.29
C LYS A 206 -6.48 19.21 -4.77
N GLN A 207 -7.60 18.79 -4.18
CA GLN A 207 -7.72 18.55 -2.74
C GLN A 207 -6.79 17.41 -2.27
N GLU A 208 -6.78 16.28 -2.96
CA GLU A 208 -5.89 15.16 -2.61
C GLU A 208 -4.42 15.52 -2.76
N ARG A 209 -4.10 16.37 -3.75
CA ARG A 209 -2.74 16.89 -3.96
C ARG A 209 -2.33 17.80 -2.82
N GLU A 210 -3.21 18.68 -2.38
CA GLU A 210 -2.98 19.54 -1.23
C GLU A 210 -2.81 18.69 0.04
N ASN A 211 -3.70 17.74 0.31
CA ASN A 211 -3.57 16.79 1.43
C ASN A 211 -2.27 15.97 1.37
N SER A 212 -1.78 15.65 0.16
CA SER A 212 -0.52 14.92 -0.03
C SER A 212 0.70 15.79 0.24
N LYS A 213 0.62 17.12 0.07
CA LYS A 213 1.66 18.08 0.48
C LYS A 213 1.59 18.40 1.96
N ASP A 214 0.38 18.33 2.52
CA ASP A 214 0.10 18.61 3.92
C ASP A 214 0.56 17.50 4.87
N TRP A 215 1.22 16.46 4.34
CA TRP A 215 1.85 15.44 5.18
C TRP A 215 2.77 16.07 6.24
N LYS A 216 3.43 17.21 5.95
CA LYS A 216 4.27 17.95 6.91
C LYS A 216 3.50 18.55 8.09
N SER A 217 2.25 18.97 7.90
CA SER A 217 1.44 19.53 8.98
C SER A 217 0.86 18.42 9.87
N PHE A 218 0.54 17.26 9.28
CA PHE A 218 0.05 16.10 10.01
C PHE A 218 1.16 15.17 10.50
N ALA A 219 2.42 15.35 10.05
CA ALA A 219 3.54 14.49 10.44
C ALA A 219 3.89 14.56 11.92
N PRO A 220 3.95 15.73 12.59
CA PRO A 220 4.37 15.80 14.00
C PRO A 220 3.45 15.03 14.95
N GLU A 221 2.15 14.94 14.66
CA GLU A 221 1.18 14.19 15.47
C GLU A 221 1.16 12.69 15.15
N ARG A 222 1.79 12.28 14.04
CA ARG A 222 1.56 10.95 13.42
C ARG A 222 2.84 10.16 13.20
N PHE A 223 3.97 10.81 13.02
CA PHE A 223 5.30 10.26 12.78
C PHE A 223 6.29 10.91 13.75
N ASP A 224 7.10 10.10 14.43
CA ASP A 224 8.17 10.62 15.27
C ASP A 224 9.27 11.28 14.43
N ASP A 225 10.14 12.06 15.07
CA ASP A 225 11.22 12.76 14.37
C ASP A 225 12.21 11.77 13.72
N ALA A 226 12.39 10.59 14.31
CA ALA A 226 13.19 9.52 13.72
C ALA A 226 12.64 9.06 12.37
N PHE A 227 11.31 8.92 12.23
CA PHE A 227 10.67 8.57 10.97
C PHE A 227 10.87 9.66 9.90
N LYS A 228 10.87 10.94 10.28
CA LYS A 228 11.13 12.06 9.35
C LYS A 228 12.56 12.01 8.85
N ASP A 229 13.54 11.93 9.76
CA ASP A 229 14.96 11.87 9.42
C ASP A 229 15.27 10.64 8.53
N ASP A 230 14.70 9.49 8.88
CA ASP A 230 14.77 8.27 8.08
C ASP A 230 14.19 8.48 6.67
N THR A 231 13.08 9.21 6.57
CA THR A 231 12.41 9.47 5.30
C THR A 231 13.24 10.39 4.42
N GLU A 232 13.77 11.50 4.94
CA GLU A 232 14.68 12.39 4.20
C GLU A 232 15.91 11.64 3.72
N HIS A 233 16.49 10.80 4.58
CA HIS A 233 17.61 9.94 4.23
C HIS A 233 17.26 8.96 3.10
N ARG A 234 16.10 8.29 3.18
CA ARG A 234 15.61 7.39 2.12
C ARG A 234 15.37 8.12 0.81
N ILE A 235 14.81 9.33 0.83
CA ILE A 235 14.58 10.16 -0.36
C ILE A 235 15.92 10.55 -0.99
N SER A 236 16.91 10.93 -0.19
CA SER A 236 18.26 11.26 -0.66
C SER A 236 18.93 10.08 -1.39
N ILE A 237 18.83 8.87 -0.81
CA ILE A 237 19.35 7.65 -1.44
C ILE A 237 18.58 7.34 -2.72
N PHE A 238 17.24 7.46 -2.71
CA PHE A 238 16.40 7.24 -3.88
C PHE A 238 16.75 8.19 -5.02
N CYS A 239 16.83 9.49 -4.74
CA CYS A 239 17.20 10.52 -5.72
C CYS A 239 18.65 10.43 -6.20
N SER A 240 19.54 9.77 -5.45
CA SER A 240 20.90 9.48 -5.90
C SER A 240 20.94 8.36 -6.94
N ARG A 241 19.98 7.42 -6.88
CA ARG A 241 19.82 6.33 -7.85
C ARG A 241 18.89 6.65 -9.02
N PHE A 242 17.88 7.48 -8.78
CA PHE A 242 16.87 7.92 -9.74
C PHE A 242 16.82 9.46 -9.78
N PRO A 243 17.84 10.12 -10.36
CA PRO A 243 17.95 11.58 -10.36
C PRO A 243 16.74 12.29 -10.99
N GLU A 244 16.07 11.66 -11.94
CA GLU A 244 14.85 12.14 -12.60
C GLU A 244 13.68 12.37 -11.63
N CYS A 245 13.66 11.67 -10.49
CA CYS A 245 12.61 11.81 -9.49
C CYS A 245 12.79 13.03 -8.58
N ARG A 246 13.95 13.71 -8.59
CA ARG A 246 14.26 14.83 -7.68
C ARG A 246 13.22 15.94 -7.74
N ASN A 247 12.83 16.34 -8.94
CA ASN A 247 11.85 17.40 -9.14
C ASN A 247 10.46 17.00 -8.63
N LEU A 248 10.12 15.71 -8.70
CA LEU A 248 8.83 15.18 -8.22
C LEU A 248 8.75 15.22 -6.69
N TRP A 249 9.83 14.81 -6.02
CA TRP A 249 9.94 14.89 -4.55
C TRP A 249 9.96 16.35 -4.06
N SER A 250 10.70 17.22 -4.74
CA SER A 250 10.73 18.66 -4.44
C SER A 250 9.34 19.32 -4.60
N PHE A 251 8.57 18.93 -5.61
CA PHE A 251 7.19 19.39 -5.78
C PHE A 251 6.26 18.99 -4.62
N LEU A 252 6.55 17.86 -3.96
CA LEU A 252 5.87 17.38 -2.77
C LEU A 252 6.39 18.01 -1.47
N GLY A 253 7.36 18.92 -1.57
CA GLY A 253 7.95 19.64 -0.46
C GLY A 253 9.08 18.88 0.24
N TRP A 254 9.69 17.86 -0.38
CA TRP A 254 10.86 17.15 0.17
C TRP A 254 12.17 17.63 -0.45
#